data_AF-A0A9X1K9R6-F1
#
_entry.id   AF-A0A9X1K9R6-F1
#
_cell.length_a   1.000
_cell.length_b   1.000
_cell.length_c   1.000
_cell.angle_alpha   90.00
_cell.angle_beta   90.00
_cell.angle_gamma   90.00
#
_symmetry.space_group_name_H-M   'P 1'
#
loop_
_entity.id
_entity.type
_entity.pdbx_description
1 polymer ?
#
loop_
_entity_poly.entity_id
_entity_poly.type
_entity_poly.pdbx_seq_one_letter_code
_entity_poly.pdbx_strand_id
1 'polypeptide(L)'
;MEKKGLGKRLLLMSMLSLISLFGMSRSTYAEEDEFQKMEERWKSQLVFEKESPENESLRAYIEALSKEAENLYQTLDQSPDRTYLWPLESGNTSSADLTTQFTKLQKLTYAYKTKGTTLYQQPEAAAAIKEGIDFMITKKGYDGKKYYGNWRDWQIGLPQKFLNI
;
A
#
# COMPACT_ATOMS: atom_id res chain seq x y z
N MET A 1 87.63 -5.10 -5.02
CA MET A 1 87.22 -5.75 -3.76
C MET A 1 86.09 -6.70 -4.07
N GLU A 2 86.32 -7.96 -3.75
CA GLU A 2 85.52 -9.15 -4.04
C GLU A 2 84.25 -9.22 -3.17
N LYS A 3 83.13 -9.66 -3.73
CA LYS A 3 82.28 -10.71 -3.15
C LYS A 3 81.28 -11.26 -4.18
N LYS A 4 81.51 -12.54 -4.52
CA LYS A 4 80.62 -13.42 -5.29
C LYS A 4 79.34 -13.74 -4.50
N GLY A 5 78.23 -13.85 -5.22
CA GLY A 5 76.99 -14.49 -4.75
C GLY A 5 76.35 -15.22 -5.93
N LEU A 6 76.74 -16.49 -6.11
CA LEU A 6 76.23 -17.41 -7.13
C LEU A 6 75.07 -18.22 -6.54
N GLY A 7 73.95 -18.33 -7.25
CA GLY A 7 72.87 -19.28 -6.92
C GLY A 7 71.56 -19.02 -7.67
N LYS A 8 71.45 -19.33 -8.97
CA LYS A 8 70.79 -20.54 -9.52
C LYS A 8 69.34 -20.79 -9.01
N ARG A 9 68.33 -20.48 -9.82
CA ARG A 9 67.43 -21.44 -10.54
C ARG A 9 66.03 -20.87 -10.84
N LEU A 10 65.68 -20.97 -12.11
CA LEU A 10 64.33 -20.94 -12.70
C LEU A 10 63.55 -22.20 -12.28
N LEU A 11 62.26 -22.09 -11.90
CA LEU A 11 61.12 -22.92 -12.37
C LEU A 11 59.82 -22.78 -11.52
N LEU A 12 58.76 -22.34 -12.21
CA LEU A 12 57.35 -22.84 -12.27
C LEU A 12 56.44 -23.01 -11.03
N MET A 13 55.21 -22.47 -11.22
CA MET A 13 53.88 -22.89 -10.73
C MET A 13 53.43 -22.58 -9.30
N SER A 14 52.41 -21.71 -9.19
CA SER A 14 51.16 -22.05 -8.51
C SER A 14 49.96 -21.36 -9.17
N MET A 15 49.04 -22.16 -9.70
CA MET A 15 47.63 -21.79 -9.90
C MET A 15 46.98 -21.61 -8.53
N LEU A 16 46.18 -20.55 -8.33
CA LEU A 16 45.10 -20.60 -7.33
C LEU A 16 43.93 -19.68 -7.74
N SER A 17 42.85 -20.38 -8.11
CA SER A 17 41.42 -20.06 -8.02
C SER A 17 40.84 -18.76 -8.56
N LEU A 18 39.96 -18.95 -9.55
CA LEU A 18 38.78 -18.13 -9.80
C LEU A 18 38.05 -17.79 -8.49
N ILE A 19 37.80 -16.51 -8.27
CA ILE A 19 36.57 -16.08 -7.63
C ILE A 19 35.73 -15.50 -8.77
N SER A 20 34.75 -16.27 -9.22
CA SER A 20 33.70 -15.81 -10.11
C SER A 20 33.02 -14.60 -9.48
N LEU A 21 33.34 -13.40 -9.98
CA LEU A 21 32.52 -12.21 -9.85
C LEU A 21 31.27 -12.38 -10.73
N PHE A 22 30.44 -13.38 -10.41
CA PHE A 22 29.02 -13.31 -10.69
C PHE A 22 28.38 -12.60 -9.49
N GLY A 23 28.81 -11.35 -9.27
CA GLY A 23 28.05 -10.40 -8.49
C GLY A 23 26.72 -10.26 -9.21
N MET A 24 25.71 -10.92 -8.67
CA MET A 24 24.36 -10.96 -9.17
C MET A 24 23.85 -9.52 -9.25
N SER A 25 24.04 -8.88 -10.40
CA SER A 25 23.21 -7.76 -10.83
C SER A 25 21.82 -8.35 -11.02
N ARG A 26 21.09 -8.54 -9.91
CA ARG A 26 19.66 -8.76 -9.99
C ARG A 26 19.12 -7.48 -10.61
N SER A 27 18.67 -7.57 -11.86
CA SER A 27 18.15 -6.43 -12.60
C SER A 27 17.08 -5.76 -11.76
N THR A 28 17.17 -4.45 -11.55
CA THR A 28 16.14 -3.65 -10.87
C THR A 28 14.76 -3.86 -11.51
N TYR A 29 14.73 -4.12 -12.81
CA TYR A 29 13.52 -4.50 -13.54
C TYR A 29 12.91 -5.83 -13.07
N ALA A 30 13.74 -6.82 -12.74
CA ALA A 30 13.26 -8.11 -12.24
C ALA A 30 12.75 -8.00 -10.79
N GLU A 31 13.27 -7.05 -10.02
CA GLU A 31 12.78 -6.78 -8.66
C GLU A 31 11.48 -5.96 -8.68
N GLU A 32 11.39 -4.94 -9.53
CA GLU A 32 10.17 -4.15 -9.75
C GLU A 32 9.01 -5.03 -10.25
N ASP A 33 9.28 -5.98 -11.15
CA ASP A 33 8.31 -6.98 -11.63
C ASP A 33 7.80 -7.90 -10.50
N GLU A 34 8.66 -8.31 -9.56
CA GLU A 34 8.24 -9.15 -8.43
C GLU A 34 7.38 -8.37 -7.41
N PHE A 35 7.69 -7.09 -7.14
CA PHE A 35 6.85 -6.25 -6.28
C PHE A 35 5.47 -5.99 -6.91
N GLN A 36 5.42 -5.74 -8.22
CA GLN A 36 4.16 -5.59 -8.93
C GLN A 36 3.30 -6.86 -8.84
N LYS A 37 3.88 -8.05 -9.03
CA LYS A 37 3.16 -9.33 -8.84
C LYS A 37 2.66 -9.51 -7.41
N MET A 38 3.44 -9.11 -6.41
CA MET A 38 3.00 -9.17 -5.01
C MET A 38 1.83 -8.22 -4.74
N GLU A 39 1.89 -7.01 -5.28
CA GLU A 39 0.82 -6.02 -5.19
C GLU A 39 -0.45 -6.50 -5.88
N GLU A 40 -0.36 -7.07 -7.09
CA GLU A 40 -1.49 -7.65 -7.82
C GLU A 40 -2.13 -8.81 -7.04
N ARG A 41 -1.31 -9.69 -6.47
CA ARG A 41 -1.80 -10.78 -5.61
C ARG A 41 -2.50 -10.24 -4.37
N TRP A 42 -1.93 -9.22 -3.72
CA TRP A 42 -2.56 -8.56 -2.58
C TRP A 42 -3.91 -7.95 -2.97
N LYS A 43 -3.95 -7.15 -4.04
CA LYS A 43 -5.17 -6.54 -4.59
C LYS A 43 -6.25 -7.58 -4.88
N SER A 44 -5.87 -8.72 -5.46
CA SER A 44 -6.82 -9.82 -5.76
C SER A 44 -7.47 -10.46 -4.53
N GLN A 45 -6.90 -10.25 -3.33
CA GLN A 45 -7.50 -10.67 -2.06
C GLN A 45 -8.45 -9.61 -1.47
N LEU A 46 -8.35 -8.36 -1.93
CA LEU A 46 -9.11 -7.24 -1.40
C LEU A 46 -10.37 -6.95 -2.22
N VAL A 47 -10.30 -7.10 -3.55
CA VAL A 47 -11.34 -6.64 -4.49
C VAL A 47 -11.68 -7.71 -5.53
N PHE A 48 -12.93 -7.68 -5.99
CA PHE A 48 -13.41 -8.62 -7.00
C PHE A 48 -13.54 -7.93 -8.37
N GLU A 49 -12.59 -8.21 -9.26
CA GLU A 49 -12.56 -7.62 -10.61
C GLU A 49 -13.18 -8.52 -11.69
N LYS A 50 -13.36 -9.81 -11.40
CA LYS A 50 -13.97 -10.78 -12.31
C LYS A 50 -15.50 -10.67 -12.29
N GLU A 51 -16.15 -11.22 -13.32
CA GLU A 51 -17.61 -11.18 -13.43
C GLU A 51 -18.31 -11.70 -12.17
N SER A 52 -19.41 -11.05 -11.80
CA SER A 52 -20.23 -11.43 -10.65
C SER A 52 -20.50 -12.93 -10.71
N PRO A 53 -20.07 -13.70 -9.71
CA PRO A 53 -20.23 -15.13 -9.76
C PRO A 53 -21.69 -15.49 -9.66
N GLU A 54 -22.03 -16.68 -10.17
CA GLU A 54 -23.31 -17.34 -9.92
C GLU A 54 -23.54 -17.63 -8.41
N ASN A 55 -22.54 -17.37 -7.56
CA ASN A 55 -22.59 -17.52 -6.12
C ASN A 55 -23.40 -16.40 -5.44
N GLU A 56 -24.55 -16.77 -4.87
CA GLU A 56 -25.45 -15.86 -4.15
C GLU A 56 -24.79 -15.11 -2.99
N SER A 57 -23.92 -15.76 -2.22
CA SER A 57 -23.24 -15.12 -1.09
C SER A 57 -22.30 -14.01 -1.54
N LEU A 58 -21.62 -14.17 -2.68
CA LEU A 58 -20.78 -13.09 -3.21
C LEU A 58 -21.61 -11.94 -3.77
N ARG A 59 -22.75 -12.22 -4.42
CA ARG A 59 -23.67 -11.14 -4.85
C ARG A 59 -24.17 -10.33 -3.65
N ALA A 60 -24.59 -10.99 -2.57
CA ALA A 60 -25.04 -10.33 -1.36
C ALA A 60 -23.92 -9.47 -0.71
N TYR A 61 -22.68 -9.95 -0.74
CA TYR A 61 -21.52 -9.17 -0.30
C TYR A 61 -21.30 -7.92 -1.16
N ILE A 62 -21.33 -8.04 -2.49
CA ILE A 62 -21.14 -6.92 -3.41
C ILE A 62 -22.25 -5.87 -3.23
N GLU A 63 -23.50 -6.31 -3.08
CA GLU A 63 -24.64 -5.42 -2.83
C GLU A 63 -24.48 -4.68 -1.50
N ALA A 64 -24.11 -5.38 -0.42
CA ALA A 64 -23.86 -4.77 0.87
C ALA A 64 -22.70 -3.74 0.81
N LEU A 65 -21.60 -4.08 0.13
CA LEU A 65 -20.49 -3.17 -0.12
C LEU A 65 -20.93 -1.93 -0.89
N SER A 66 -21.71 -2.11 -1.96
CA SER A 66 -22.23 -1.00 -2.78
C SER A 66 -23.06 -0.05 -1.93
N LYS A 67 -24.03 -0.58 -1.18
CA LYS A 67 -24.92 0.23 -0.35
C LYS A 67 -24.19 0.99 0.76
N GLU A 68 -23.25 0.34 1.42
CA GLU A 68 -22.44 0.98 2.45
C GLU A 68 -21.57 2.10 1.86
N ALA A 69 -20.92 1.85 0.72
CA ALA A 69 -20.07 2.83 0.06
C ALA A 69 -20.86 4.01 -0.50
N GLU A 70 -22.07 3.79 -1.03
CA GLU A 70 -22.97 4.87 -1.46
C GLU A 70 -23.32 5.80 -0.30
N ASN A 71 -23.68 5.24 0.85
CA ASN A 71 -23.99 6.04 2.04
C ASN A 71 -22.75 6.83 2.52
N LEU A 72 -21.58 6.20 2.53
CA LEU A 72 -20.32 6.88 2.86
C LEU A 72 -20.01 8.01 1.88
N TYR A 73 -20.20 7.78 0.58
CA TYR A 73 -19.95 8.78 -0.46
C TYR A 73 -20.91 9.96 -0.36
N GLN A 74 -22.19 9.70 -0.11
CA GLN A 74 -23.22 10.74 0.06
C GLN A 74 -22.99 11.61 1.31
N THR A 75 -22.39 11.04 2.36
CA THR A 75 -22.13 11.74 3.63
C THR A 75 -20.70 12.27 3.75
N LEU A 76 -19.86 12.04 2.73
CA LEU A 76 -18.51 12.58 2.66
C LEU A 76 -18.58 14.09 2.44
N ASP A 77 -18.01 14.86 3.35
CA ASP A 77 -17.81 16.29 3.13
C ASP A 77 -16.75 16.49 2.04
N GLN A 78 -17.19 17.04 0.91
CA GLN A 78 -16.37 17.34 -0.26
C GLN A 78 -16.06 18.85 -0.39
N SER A 79 -16.44 19.67 0.59
CA SER A 79 -16.21 21.11 0.55
C SER A 79 -14.72 21.47 0.56
N PRO A 80 -14.29 22.54 -0.15
CA PRO A 80 -12.89 22.97 -0.12
C PRO A 80 -12.39 23.42 1.26
N ASP A 81 -13.31 23.87 2.12
CA ASP A 81 -13.07 24.35 3.49
C ASP A 81 -13.40 23.32 4.57
N ARG A 82 -13.64 22.05 4.18
CA ARG A 82 -13.92 20.95 5.09
C ARG A 82 -12.91 20.90 6.22
N THR A 83 -13.42 20.69 7.43
CA THR A 83 -12.58 20.44 8.63
C THR A 83 -12.57 18.97 9.02
N TYR A 84 -13.41 18.14 8.40
CA TYR A 84 -13.54 16.70 8.57
C TYR A 84 -13.99 16.06 7.25
N LEU A 85 -13.75 14.76 7.05
CA LEU A 85 -14.38 14.01 5.96
C LEU A 85 -15.75 13.48 6.39
N TRP A 86 -15.80 12.86 7.57
CA TRP A 86 -17.03 12.51 8.27
C TRP A 86 -16.95 12.99 9.73
N PRO A 87 -18.08 13.33 10.37
CA PRO A 87 -18.10 13.72 11.78
C PRO A 87 -17.45 12.68 12.69
N LEU A 88 -16.83 13.16 13.77
CA LEU A 88 -16.28 12.31 14.83
C LEU A 88 -17.37 11.41 15.40
N GLU A 89 -17.15 10.10 15.37
CA GLU A 89 -18.09 9.13 15.96
C GLU A 89 -17.99 9.14 17.49
N SER A 90 -19.14 9.02 18.14
CA SER A 90 -19.22 9.01 19.60
C SER A 90 -18.37 7.90 20.20
N GLY A 91 -17.55 8.24 21.18
CA GLY A 91 -16.64 7.31 21.85
C GLY A 91 -15.26 7.17 21.20
N ASN A 92 -15.05 7.70 19.99
CA ASN A 92 -13.71 7.71 19.40
C ASN A 92 -12.82 8.75 20.08
N THR A 93 -11.62 8.33 20.45
CA THR A 93 -10.53 9.27 20.73
C THR A 93 -10.07 9.90 19.42
N SER A 94 -9.34 11.02 19.51
CA SER A 94 -8.79 11.67 18.32
C SER A 94 -7.83 10.79 17.52
N SER A 95 -7.18 9.78 18.13
CA SER A 95 -6.31 8.85 17.41
C SER A 95 -7.12 7.73 16.73
N ALA A 96 -8.13 7.21 17.42
CA ALA A 96 -9.04 6.21 16.87
C ALA A 96 -9.84 6.76 15.69
N ASP A 97 -10.24 8.03 15.76
CA ASP A 97 -10.94 8.70 14.67
C ASP A 97 -10.13 8.68 13.37
N LEU A 98 -8.81 8.91 13.41
CA LEU A 98 -7.98 8.83 12.20
C LEU A 98 -8.07 7.44 11.54
N THR A 99 -8.00 6.37 12.34
CA THR A 99 -8.20 5.00 11.85
C THR A 99 -9.59 4.81 11.24
N THR A 100 -10.63 5.38 11.86
CA THR A 100 -12.01 5.34 11.34
C THR A 100 -12.16 6.05 10.00
N GLN A 101 -11.59 7.25 9.85
CA GLN A 101 -11.65 8.01 8.58
C GLN A 101 -10.97 7.22 7.45
N PHE A 102 -9.79 6.63 7.69
CA PHE A 102 -9.11 5.78 6.69
C PHE A 102 -9.87 4.48 6.40
N THR A 103 -10.56 3.91 7.39
CA THR A 103 -11.40 2.72 7.17
C THR A 103 -12.56 3.04 6.23
N LYS A 104 -13.16 4.23 6.33
CA LYS A 104 -14.22 4.69 5.40
C LYS A 104 -13.67 4.93 3.99
N LEU A 105 -12.49 5.56 3.85
CA LEU A 105 -11.81 5.72 2.56
C LEU A 105 -11.45 4.37 1.91
N GLN A 106 -10.99 3.40 2.70
CA GLN A 106 -10.73 2.04 2.25
C GLN A 106 -12.00 1.39 1.70
N LYS A 107 -13.15 1.55 2.38
CA LYS A 107 -14.44 1.02 1.92
C LYS A 107 -14.88 1.63 0.58
N LEU A 108 -14.74 2.96 0.43
CA LEU A 108 -15.00 3.63 -0.85
C LEU A 108 -14.10 3.08 -1.96
N THR A 109 -12.83 2.84 -1.65
CA THR A 109 -11.86 2.29 -2.61
C THR A 109 -12.20 0.86 -3.02
N TYR A 110 -12.61 0.03 -2.06
CA TYR A 110 -13.07 -1.34 -2.36
C TYR A 110 -14.29 -1.33 -3.28
N ALA A 111 -15.26 -0.45 -3.05
CA ALA A 111 -16.40 -0.31 -3.95
C ALA A 111 -15.94 0.16 -5.34
N TYR A 112 -15.16 1.24 -5.41
CA TYR A 112 -14.60 1.77 -6.66
C TYR A 112 -13.87 0.70 -7.51
N LYS A 113 -13.19 -0.25 -6.87
CA LYS A 113 -12.44 -1.33 -7.53
C LYS A 113 -13.23 -2.63 -7.74
N THR A 114 -14.38 -2.82 -7.09
CA THR A 114 -15.16 -4.05 -7.17
C THR A 114 -16.24 -3.95 -8.24
N LYS A 115 -16.16 -4.81 -9.26
CA LYS A 115 -17.16 -4.87 -10.34
C LYS A 115 -18.53 -5.23 -9.75
N GLY A 116 -19.57 -4.51 -10.17
CA GLY A 116 -20.94 -4.71 -9.72
C GLY A 116 -21.40 -3.79 -8.59
N THR A 117 -20.51 -2.97 -8.03
CA THR A 117 -20.93 -1.85 -7.17
C THR A 117 -21.28 -0.62 -8.02
N THR A 118 -22.06 0.31 -7.48
CA THR A 118 -22.46 1.55 -8.16
C THR A 118 -21.30 2.53 -8.36
N LEU A 119 -20.31 2.51 -7.46
CA LEU A 119 -19.12 3.36 -7.55
C LEU A 119 -18.02 2.78 -8.45
N TYR A 120 -18.23 1.59 -9.02
CA TYR A 120 -17.23 0.89 -9.82
C TYR A 120 -16.71 1.78 -10.96
N GLN A 121 -15.42 2.10 -10.90
CA GLN A 121 -14.70 2.93 -11.87
C GLN A 121 -15.31 4.32 -12.14
N GLN A 122 -16.17 4.84 -11.25
CA GLN A 122 -16.72 6.17 -11.40
C GLN A 122 -15.64 7.24 -11.17
N PRO A 123 -15.42 8.18 -12.10
CA PRO A 123 -14.35 9.17 -11.99
C PRO A 123 -14.54 10.10 -10.78
N GLU A 124 -15.78 10.42 -10.42
CA GLU A 124 -16.10 11.25 -9.25
C GLU A 124 -15.77 10.53 -7.94
N ALA A 125 -15.95 9.21 -7.88
CA ALA A 125 -15.56 8.41 -6.74
C ALA A 125 -14.02 8.37 -6.59
N ALA A 126 -13.30 8.19 -7.69
CA ALA A 126 -11.84 8.23 -7.70
C ALA A 126 -11.30 9.57 -7.20
N ALA A 127 -11.88 10.68 -7.68
CA ALA A 127 -11.51 12.04 -7.26
C ALA A 127 -11.76 12.24 -5.76
N ALA A 128 -12.96 11.88 -5.27
CA ALA A 128 -13.32 12.04 -3.86
C ALA A 128 -12.42 11.22 -2.92
N ILE A 129 -12.07 9.98 -3.30
CA ILE A 129 -11.12 9.14 -2.54
C ILE A 129 -9.75 9.82 -2.47
N LYS A 130 -9.22 10.26 -3.61
CA LYS A 130 -7.91 10.93 -3.68
C LYS A 130 -7.88 12.20 -2.82
N GLU A 131 -8.87 13.06 -2.97
CA GLU A 131 -8.97 14.30 -2.18
C GLU A 131 -9.13 14.02 -0.68
N GLY A 132 -9.88 12.97 -0.32
CA GLY A 132 -10.01 12.54 1.06
C GLY A 132 -8.68 12.11 1.68
N ILE A 133 -7.89 11.31 0.95
CA ILE A 133 -6.53 10.91 1.38
C ILE A 133 -5.64 12.14 1.52
N ASP A 134 -5.63 13.02 0.52
CA ASP A 134 -4.84 14.26 0.53
C ASP A 134 -5.21 15.13 1.74
N PHE A 135 -6.50 15.24 2.07
CA PHE A 135 -6.96 15.93 3.27
C PHE A 135 -6.44 15.28 4.56
N MET A 136 -6.53 13.95 4.67
CA MET A 136 -6.06 13.24 5.87
C MET A 136 -4.55 13.38 6.09
N ILE A 137 -3.76 13.39 5.01
CA ILE A 137 -2.31 13.56 5.10
C ILE A 137 -1.94 15.02 5.37
N THR A 138 -2.48 15.96 4.60
CA THR A 138 -2.04 17.36 4.61
C THR A 138 -2.70 18.21 5.69
N LYS A 139 -3.97 17.95 6.02
CA LYS A 139 -4.74 18.75 6.99
C LYS A 139 -4.88 18.06 8.34
N LYS A 140 -5.14 16.74 8.37
CA LYS A 140 -5.15 15.96 9.62
C LYS A 140 -3.75 15.51 10.06
N GLY A 141 -2.75 15.67 9.21
CA GLY A 141 -1.33 15.59 9.58
C GLY A 141 -0.85 14.16 9.84
N TYR A 142 -1.43 13.15 9.17
CA TYR A 142 -0.88 11.80 9.23
C TYR A 142 0.48 11.75 8.51
N ASP A 143 1.56 11.56 9.28
CA ASP A 143 2.93 11.41 8.76
C ASP A 143 3.60 10.08 9.16
N GLY A 144 2.90 9.24 9.92
CA GLY A 144 3.38 7.96 10.44
C GLY A 144 4.52 8.06 11.47
N LYS A 145 4.97 9.26 11.84
CA LYS A 145 6.13 9.51 12.71
C LYS A 145 5.74 10.12 14.04
N LYS A 146 4.81 11.08 14.03
CA LYS A 146 4.29 11.74 15.23
C LYS A 146 2.99 11.06 15.62
N TYR A 147 2.79 10.84 16.91
CA TYR A 147 1.53 10.31 17.40
C TYR A 147 1.07 11.01 18.67
N TYR A 148 -0.24 11.12 18.80
CA TYR A 148 -0.95 11.45 20.03
C TYR A 148 -1.96 10.34 20.30
N GLY A 149 -2.42 10.24 21.55
CA GLY A 149 -3.36 9.19 21.93
C GLY A 149 -2.74 7.80 21.82
N ASN A 150 -3.44 6.85 21.22
CA ASN A 150 -3.00 5.47 21.15
C ASN A 150 -2.03 5.23 19.98
N TRP A 151 -0.80 4.82 20.31
CA TRP A 151 0.25 4.53 19.31
C TRP A 151 -0.16 3.49 18.27
N ARG A 152 -1.05 2.54 18.65
CA ARG A 152 -1.55 1.49 17.75
C ARG A 152 -2.24 2.09 16.53
N ASP A 153 -2.98 3.18 16.68
CA ASP A 153 -3.69 3.81 15.56
C ASP A 153 -2.70 4.32 14.50
N TRP A 154 -1.57 4.88 14.93
CA TRP A 154 -0.59 5.51 14.05
C TRP A 154 0.32 4.52 13.32
N GLN A 155 0.70 3.44 14.00
CA GLN A 155 1.72 2.50 13.50
C GLN A 155 1.13 1.20 12.95
N ILE A 156 -0.12 0.89 13.29
CA ILE A 156 -0.77 -0.36 12.87
C ILE A 156 -2.14 -0.07 12.24
N GLY A 157 -3.05 0.54 12.99
CA GLY A 157 -4.45 0.69 12.63
C GLY A 157 -4.63 1.39 11.29
N LEU A 158 -4.19 2.65 11.23
CA LEU A 158 -4.27 3.50 10.05
C LEU A 158 -3.37 3.01 8.89
N PRO A 159 -2.06 2.77 9.06
CA PRO A 159 -1.22 2.35 7.93
C PRO A 159 -1.69 1.04 7.29
N GLN A 160 -2.26 0.11 8.06
CA GLN A 160 -2.87 -1.09 7.47
C GLN A 160 -4.06 -0.75 6.56
N LYS A 161 -4.87 0.26 6.91
CA LYS A 161 -6.00 0.71 6.08
C LYS A 161 -5.49 1.46 4.85
N PHE A 162 -4.47 2.29 5.03
CA PHE A 162 -3.87 3.06 3.95
C PHE A 162 -3.18 2.18 2.90
N LEU A 163 -2.47 1.12 3.31
CA LEU A 163 -1.87 0.14 2.40
C LEU A 163 -2.88 -0.61 1.52
N ASN A 164 -4.16 -0.63 1.91
CA ASN A 164 -5.22 -1.32 1.18
C ASN A 164 -6.06 -0.38 0.30
N ILE A 165 -5.69 0.91 0.23
CA ILE A 165 -6.28 1.90 -0.67
C ILE A 165 -5.41 1.98 -1.92
#